data_AF-A0A0W0XWH1-F1
#
_entry.id   AF-A0A0W0XWH1-F1
#
_cell.length_a   1.000
_cell.length_b   1.000
_cell.length_c   1.000
_cell.angle_alpha   90.00
_cell.angle_beta   90.00
_cell.angle_gamma   90.00
#
_symmetry.space_group_name_H-M   'P 1'
#
loop_
_entity.id
_entity.type
_entity.pdbx_description
1 polymer ?
#
loop_
_entity_poly.entity_id
_entity_poly.type
_entity_poly.pdbx_seq_one_letter_code
_entity_poly.pdbx_strand_id
1 'polypeptide(L)'
;MNRPSYSIPLLLILLLLASSVFAVDPASLKACYDKAATTLAIHECANQEYAYYDKILNNTYRSLSALLSKENKAALISAQKAWLDFRAKECKFTGLQHEGGSMQAIDEVDCYNTLNKRRIDDLNEYIKAFGEQ
;
A
#
# COMPACT_ATOMS: atom_id res chain seq x y z
N MET A 1 9.15 -8.18 59.73
CA MET A 1 9.83 -8.54 58.47
C MET A 1 9.12 -7.83 57.34
N ASN A 2 9.63 -6.66 56.96
CA ASN A 2 9.03 -5.78 55.94
C ASN A 2 9.55 -6.18 54.55
N ARG A 3 8.66 -6.51 53.62
CA ARG A 3 8.99 -6.57 52.19
C ARG A 3 8.44 -5.30 51.52
N PRO A 4 9.27 -4.46 50.89
CA PRO A 4 8.75 -3.31 50.17
C PRO A 4 8.05 -3.78 48.89
N SER A 5 6.80 -3.36 48.74
CA SER A 5 6.00 -3.53 47.53
C SER A 5 6.54 -2.62 46.43
N TYR A 6 7.24 -3.19 45.46
CA TYR A 6 7.58 -2.48 44.22
C TYR A 6 6.42 -2.65 43.23
N SER A 7 5.45 -1.73 43.29
CA SER A 7 4.51 -1.52 42.19
C SER A 7 5.26 -0.83 41.05
N ILE A 8 5.87 -1.61 40.17
CA ILE A 8 6.42 -1.12 38.90
C ILE A 8 5.22 -0.56 38.11
N PRO A 9 5.16 0.75 37.83
CA PRO A 9 4.01 1.30 37.12
C PRO A 9 4.01 0.73 35.70
N LEU A 10 2.93 0.01 35.37
CA LEU A 10 2.65 -0.57 34.05
C LEU A 10 2.67 0.47 32.89
N LEU A 11 2.76 1.76 33.23
CA LEU A 11 2.79 2.89 32.33
C LEU A 11 4.12 3.13 31.60
N LEU A 12 5.25 2.55 32.06
CA LEU A 12 6.56 2.80 31.43
C LEU A 12 6.96 1.80 30.33
N ILE A 13 6.23 0.69 30.16
CA ILE A 13 6.54 -0.33 29.13
C ILE A 13 5.83 -0.04 27.80
N LEU A 14 4.82 0.84 27.77
CA LEU A 14 4.05 1.14 26.55
C LEU A 14 4.72 2.14 25.58
N LEU A 15 5.89 2.70 25.92
CA LEU A 15 6.54 3.81 25.19
C LEU A 15 7.69 3.37 24.25
N LEU A 16 7.95 2.07 24.07
CA LEU A 16 9.12 1.56 23.34
C LEU A 16 8.82 0.91 21.97
N LEU A 17 7.62 1.05 21.42
CA LEU A 17 7.29 0.60 20.06
C LEU A 17 7.10 1.75 19.06
N ALA A 18 7.87 2.83 19.21
CA ALA A 18 8.10 3.74 18.09
C ALA A 18 9.12 3.09 17.14
N SER A 19 8.73 1.99 16.48
CA SER A 19 9.47 1.47 15.34
C SER A 19 9.42 2.54 14.26
N SER A 20 10.57 3.13 13.95
CA SER A 20 10.72 4.05 12.84
C SER A 20 10.21 3.38 11.58
N VAL A 21 8.98 3.69 11.16
CA VAL A 21 8.50 3.32 9.84
C VAL A 21 9.31 4.18 8.88
N PHE A 22 10.39 3.63 8.33
CA PHE A 22 11.10 4.29 7.25
C PHE A 22 10.09 4.57 6.14
N ALA A 23 9.88 5.85 5.84
CA ALA A 23 9.08 6.23 4.70
C ALA A 23 9.85 5.80 3.45
N VAL A 24 9.30 4.83 2.71
CA VAL A 24 9.79 4.49 1.38
C VAL A 24 9.58 5.73 0.50
N ASP A 25 10.64 6.22 -0.13
CA ASP A 25 10.63 7.33 -1.08
C ASP A 25 11.16 6.91 -2.47
N PRO A 26 10.88 7.66 -3.55
CA PRO A 26 11.30 7.28 -4.90
C PRO A 26 12.81 7.06 -5.08
N ALA A 27 13.65 7.81 -4.36
CA ALA A 27 15.11 7.63 -4.43
C ALA A 27 15.55 6.34 -3.73
N SER A 28 14.91 5.99 -2.60
CA SER A 28 15.14 4.72 -1.91
C SER A 28 14.72 3.50 -2.75
N LEU A 29 13.63 3.59 -3.51
CA LEU A 29 13.18 2.53 -4.42
C LEU A 29 14.17 2.32 -5.57
N LYS A 30 14.62 3.41 -6.21
CA LYS A 30 15.63 3.30 -7.27
C LYS A 30 16.91 2.64 -6.75
N ALA A 31 17.38 3.06 -5.57
CA ALA A 31 18.58 2.48 -4.96
C ALA A 31 18.40 1.00 -4.59
N CYS A 32 17.17 0.54 -4.29
CA CYS A 32 16.87 -0.86 -4.08
C CYS A 32 17.09 -1.67 -5.36
N TYR A 33 16.42 -1.26 -6.46
CA TYR A 33 16.53 -1.94 -7.75
C TYR A 33 17.95 -1.90 -8.32
N ASP A 34 18.67 -0.79 -8.20
CA ASP A 34 20.07 -0.68 -8.65
C ASP A 34 20.99 -1.71 -7.94
N LYS A 35 20.65 -2.14 -6.72
CA LYS A 35 21.41 -3.12 -5.92
C LYS A 35 20.86 -4.54 -6.00
N ALA A 36 19.68 -4.72 -6.56
CA ALA A 36 19.00 -6.01 -6.59
C ALA A 36 19.68 -6.95 -7.61
N ALA A 37 20.40 -7.96 -7.11
CA ALA A 37 21.12 -8.92 -7.94
C ALA A 37 20.47 -10.31 -8.02
N THR A 38 19.39 -10.54 -7.26
CA THR A 38 18.69 -11.83 -7.21
C THR A 38 17.19 -11.62 -7.37
N THR A 39 16.48 -12.64 -7.84
CA THR A 39 15.00 -12.62 -7.94
C THR A 39 14.35 -12.29 -6.59
N LEU A 40 14.92 -12.78 -5.48
CA LEU A 40 14.46 -12.44 -4.14
C LEU A 40 14.62 -10.95 -3.83
N ALA A 41 15.78 -10.36 -4.16
CA ALA A 41 16.02 -8.93 -3.94
C ALA A 41 15.11 -8.06 -4.83
N ILE A 42 14.87 -8.47 -6.08
CA ILE A 42 13.94 -7.77 -6.98
C ILE A 42 12.52 -7.80 -6.42
N HIS A 43 12.05 -8.98 -5.99
CA HIS A 43 10.73 -9.14 -5.37
C HIS A 43 10.58 -8.29 -4.11
N GLU A 44 11.62 -8.19 -3.27
CA GLU A 44 11.61 -7.31 -2.09
C GLU A 44 11.46 -5.83 -2.49
N CYS A 45 12.23 -5.36 -3.48
CA CYS A 45 12.09 -3.98 -3.98
C CYS A 45 10.68 -3.71 -4.52
N ALA A 46 10.09 -4.66 -5.25
CA ALA A 46 8.75 -4.54 -5.79
C ALA A 46 7.66 -4.52 -4.71
N ASN A 47 7.85 -5.24 -3.60
CA ASN A 47 6.96 -5.16 -2.44
C ASN A 47 7.08 -3.83 -1.69
N GLN A 48 8.28 -3.25 -1.59
CA GLN A 48 8.46 -1.90 -1.04
C GLN A 48 7.77 -0.86 -1.90
N GLU A 49 7.88 -0.98 -3.23
CA GLU A 49 7.16 -0.14 -4.18
C GLU A 49 5.64 -0.30 -4.03
N TYR A 50 5.16 -1.53 -3.84
CA TYR A 50 3.75 -1.81 -3.57
C TYR A 50 3.25 -1.13 -2.31
N ALA A 51 3.97 -1.26 -1.20
CA ALA A 51 3.61 -0.59 0.05
C ALA A 51 3.57 0.93 -0.12
N TYR A 52 4.49 1.51 -0.89
CA TYR A 52 4.51 2.93 -1.20
C TYR A 52 3.26 3.37 -1.97
N TYR A 53 2.95 2.72 -3.10
CA TYR A 53 1.80 3.11 -3.92
C TYR A 53 0.46 2.72 -3.30
N ASP A 54 0.37 1.65 -2.52
CA ASP A 54 -0.86 1.32 -1.78
C ASP A 54 -1.18 2.38 -0.73
N LYS A 55 -0.16 2.92 -0.05
CA LYS A 55 -0.34 4.06 0.87
C LYS A 55 -0.84 5.31 0.12
N ILE A 56 -0.26 5.63 -1.03
CA ILE A 56 -0.71 6.77 -1.85
C ILE A 56 -2.15 6.56 -2.30
N LEU A 57 -2.48 5.39 -2.83
CA LEU A 57 -3.84 5.05 -3.28
C LEU A 57 -4.86 5.22 -2.16
N ASN A 58 -4.58 4.68 -0.97
CA ASN A 58 -5.47 4.82 0.18
C ASN A 58 -5.64 6.28 0.61
N ASN A 59 -4.59 7.08 0.55
CA ASN A 59 -4.66 8.50 0.85
C ASN A 59 -5.48 9.26 -0.20
N THR A 60 -5.22 9.05 -1.49
CA THR A 60 -5.99 9.67 -2.59
C THR A 60 -7.47 9.30 -2.52
N TYR A 61 -7.79 8.03 -2.25
CA TYR A 61 -9.16 7.58 -2.01
C TYR A 61 -9.83 8.34 -0.85
N ARG A 62 -9.12 8.52 0.28
CA ARG A 62 -9.65 9.29 1.42
C ARG A 62 -9.88 10.76 1.07
N SER A 63 -8.96 11.37 0.31
CA SER A 63 -9.10 12.74 -0.17
C SER A 63 -10.33 12.89 -1.05
N LEU A 64 -10.50 12.04 -2.07
CA LEU A 64 -11.71 12.06 -2.90
C LEU A 64 -12.96 11.84 -2.05
N SER A 65 -12.95 10.83 -1.17
CA SER A 65 -14.09 10.52 -0.32
C SER A 65 -14.52 11.68 0.61
N ALA A 66 -13.61 12.60 0.95
CA ALA A 66 -13.91 13.76 1.78
C ALA A 66 -14.64 14.87 1.02
N LEU A 67 -14.50 14.91 -0.32
CA LEU A 67 -15.18 15.89 -1.20
C LEU A 67 -16.62 15.47 -1.54
N LEU A 68 -16.97 14.20 -1.35
CA LEU A 68 -18.23 13.65 -1.84
C LEU A 68 -19.37 13.74 -0.81
N SER A 69 -20.59 13.94 -1.32
CA SER A 69 -21.82 13.72 -0.57
C SER A 69 -21.93 12.27 -0.09
N LYS A 70 -22.82 12.00 0.88
CA LYS A 70 -23.04 10.64 1.40
C LYS A 70 -23.41 9.63 0.30
N GLU A 71 -24.24 10.04 -0.65
CA GLU A 71 -24.66 9.19 -1.77
C GLU A 71 -23.50 8.92 -2.75
N ASN A 72 -22.79 9.97 -3.18
CA ASN A 72 -21.64 9.82 -4.09
C ASN A 72 -20.51 9.01 -3.44
N LYS A 73 -20.30 9.16 -2.12
CA LYS A 73 -19.36 8.33 -1.36
C LYS A 73 -19.75 6.86 -1.36
N ALA A 74 -21.04 6.52 -1.27
CA ALA A 74 -21.50 5.13 -1.35
C ALA A 74 -21.21 4.53 -2.73
N ALA A 75 -21.41 5.31 -3.80
CA ALA A 75 -21.04 4.91 -5.16
C ALA A 75 -19.52 4.68 -5.31
N LEU A 76 -18.70 5.59 -4.79
CA LEU A 76 -17.23 5.44 -4.78
C LEU A 76 -16.79 4.18 -4.02
N ILE A 77 -17.37 3.89 -2.85
CA ILE A 77 -17.07 2.68 -2.07
C ILE A 77 -17.36 1.43 -2.91
N SER A 78 -18.51 1.38 -3.57
CA SER A 78 -18.91 0.24 -4.41
C SER A 78 -17.92 0.03 -5.56
N ALA A 79 -17.61 1.12 -6.30
CA ALA A 79 -16.66 1.09 -7.40
C ALA A 79 -15.25 0.65 -6.94
N GLN A 80 -14.78 1.16 -5.80
CA GLN A 80 -13.47 0.80 -5.26
C GLN A 80 -13.40 -0.67 -4.84
N LYS A 81 -14.46 -1.22 -4.24
CA LYS A 81 -14.51 -2.66 -3.89
C LYS A 81 -14.49 -3.55 -5.12
N ALA A 82 -15.26 -3.21 -6.15
CA ALA A 82 -15.24 -3.94 -7.41
C ALA A 82 -13.86 -3.88 -8.08
N TRP A 83 -13.21 -2.72 -8.05
CA TRP A 83 -11.85 -2.56 -8.56
C TRP A 83 -10.81 -3.39 -7.78
N LEU A 84 -10.92 -3.47 -6.45
CA LEU A 84 -10.02 -4.31 -5.64
C LEU A 84 -10.14 -5.80 -6.00
N ASP A 85 -11.36 -6.28 -6.24
CA ASP A 85 -11.63 -7.65 -6.69
C ASP A 85 -11.07 -7.91 -8.11
N PHE A 86 -11.29 -6.97 -9.03
CA PHE A 86 -10.66 -7.00 -10.35
C PHE A 86 -9.13 -7.06 -10.24
N ARG A 87 -8.50 -6.14 -9.50
CA ARG A 87 -7.04 -6.06 -9.31
C ARG A 87 -6.48 -7.39 -8.82
N ALA A 88 -7.11 -8.00 -7.81
CA ALA A 88 -6.66 -9.26 -7.25
C ALA A 88 -6.72 -10.40 -8.28
N LYS A 89 -7.80 -10.49 -9.04
CA LYS A 89 -7.97 -11.51 -10.09
C LYS A 89 -7.03 -11.30 -11.26
N GLU A 90 -6.89 -10.06 -11.72
CA GLU A 90 -5.99 -9.67 -12.81
C GLU A 90 -4.54 -10.00 -12.46
N CYS A 91 -4.07 -9.60 -11.28
CA CYS A 91 -2.68 -9.85 -10.92
C CYS A 91 -2.38 -11.33 -10.70
N LYS A 92 -3.31 -12.09 -10.14
CA LYS A 92 -3.19 -13.56 -10.10
C LYS A 92 -3.09 -14.16 -11.50
N PHE A 93 -3.87 -13.67 -12.46
CA PHE A 93 -3.81 -14.12 -13.85
C PHE A 93 -2.46 -13.78 -14.50
N THR A 94 -1.97 -12.55 -14.32
CA THR A 94 -0.66 -12.10 -14.83
C THR A 94 0.48 -13.02 -14.37
N GLY A 95 0.46 -13.44 -13.10
CA GLY A 95 1.47 -14.35 -12.55
C GLY A 95 1.54 -15.73 -13.21
N LEU A 96 0.47 -16.17 -13.89
CA LEU A 96 0.44 -17.50 -14.53
C LEU A 96 1.46 -17.64 -15.67
N GLN A 97 1.97 -16.53 -16.22
CA GLN A 97 3.02 -16.58 -17.23
C GLN A 97 4.27 -17.32 -16.72
N HIS A 98 4.56 -17.23 -15.42
CA HIS A 98 5.71 -17.88 -14.79
C HIS A 98 5.28 -18.84 -13.66
N GLU A 99 4.12 -19.49 -13.80
CA GLU A 99 3.54 -20.36 -12.78
C GLU A 99 4.55 -21.39 -12.23
N GLY A 100 4.69 -21.44 -10.90
CA GLY A 100 5.61 -22.35 -10.20
C GLY A 100 7.08 -21.90 -10.21
N GLY A 101 7.41 -20.81 -10.89
CA GLY A 101 8.73 -20.19 -10.90
C GLY A 101 8.84 -19.01 -9.92
N SER A 102 10.07 -18.57 -9.67
CA SER A 102 10.33 -17.41 -8.79
C SER A 102 9.88 -16.07 -9.40
N MET A 103 9.66 -16.01 -10.72
CA MET A 103 9.16 -14.81 -11.40
C MET A 103 7.66 -14.59 -11.23
N GLN A 104 6.87 -15.63 -10.93
CA GLN A 104 5.42 -15.49 -10.71
C GLN A 104 5.13 -14.42 -9.65
N ALA A 105 5.83 -14.46 -8.52
CA ALA A 105 5.61 -13.51 -7.44
C ALA A 105 6.00 -12.08 -7.83
N ILE A 106 7.01 -11.90 -8.69
CA ILE A 106 7.41 -10.60 -9.22
C ILE A 106 6.32 -10.05 -10.15
N ASP A 107 5.83 -10.87 -11.09
CA ASP A 107 4.79 -10.46 -12.02
C ASP A 107 3.51 -10.05 -11.29
N GLU A 108 3.13 -10.81 -10.26
CA GLU A 108 1.96 -10.51 -9.44
C GLU A 108 2.11 -9.13 -8.77
N VAL A 109 3.22 -8.87 -8.07
CA VAL A 109 3.42 -7.59 -7.36
C VAL A 109 3.63 -6.41 -8.31
N ASP A 110 4.29 -6.60 -9.46
CA ASP A 110 4.44 -5.57 -10.49
C ASP A 110 3.10 -5.20 -11.13
N CYS A 111 2.20 -6.18 -11.29
CA CYS A 111 0.81 -5.92 -11.66
C CYS A 111 0.10 -5.04 -10.61
N TYR A 112 0.23 -5.37 -9.32
CA TYR A 112 -0.36 -4.56 -8.24
C TYR A 112 0.17 -3.12 -8.29
N ASN A 113 1.47 -2.93 -8.47
CA ASN A 113 2.10 -1.61 -8.61
C ASN A 113 1.51 -0.82 -9.78
N THR A 114 1.44 -1.45 -10.94
CA THR A 114 0.89 -0.83 -12.16
C THR A 114 -0.57 -0.42 -11.99
N LEU A 115 -1.40 -1.31 -11.44
CA LEU A 115 -2.82 -1.01 -11.23
C LEU A 115 -3.03 0.03 -10.13
N ASN A 116 -2.20 0.05 -9.08
CA ASN A 116 -2.24 1.09 -8.06
C ASN A 116 -1.96 2.47 -8.65
N LYS A 117 -0.88 2.61 -9.44
CA LYS A 117 -0.53 3.87 -10.13
C LYS A 117 -1.68 4.38 -11.00
N ARG A 118 -2.24 3.52 -11.86
CA ARG A 118 -3.38 3.88 -12.71
C ARG A 118 -4.59 4.32 -11.90
N ARG A 119 -4.90 3.61 -10.82
CA ARG A 119 -6.04 3.96 -9.97
C ARG A 119 -5.83 5.26 -9.21
N ILE A 120 -4.59 5.55 -8.79
CA ILE A 120 -4.24 6.85 -8.21
C ILE A 120 -4.54 7.97 -9.22
N ASP A 121 -4.16 7.79 -10.48
CA ASP A 121 -4.43 8.76 -11.55
C ASP A 121 -5.94 8.95 -11.77
N ASP A 122 -6.71 7.86 -11.88
CA ASP A 122 -8.19 7.93 -11.98
C ASP A 122 -8.80 8.74 -10.82
N LEU A 123 -8.39 8.44 -9.59
CA LEU A 123 -8.92 9.09 -8.40
C LEU A 123 -8.52 10.58 -8.34
N ASN A 124 -7.32 10.94 -8.80
CA ASN A 124 -6.88 12.33 -8.91
C ASN A 124 -7.69 13.10 -9.95
N GLU A 125 -8.02 12.50 -11.09
CA GLU A 125 -8.91 13.13 -12.07
C GLU A 125 -10.31 13.38 -11.51
N TYR A 126 -10.85 12.43 -10.72
CA TYR A 126 -12.10 12.67 -10.00
C TYR A 126 -11.97 13.80 -8.97
N ILE A 127 -10.87 13.87 -8.23
CA ILE A 127 -10.63 14.97 -7.27
C ILE A 127 -10.68 16.32 -7.96
N LYS A 128 -10.06 16.46 -9.14
CA LYS A 128 -10.14 17.71 -9.93
C LYS A 128 -11.58 18.02 -10.31
N ALA A 129 -12.30 17.05 -10.88
CA ALA A 129 -13.68 17.23 -11.32
C ALA A 129 -14.68 17.57 -10.19
N PHE A 130 -14.47 17.04 -8.98
CA PHE A 130 -15.30 17.33 -7.82
C PHE A 130 -14.81 18.52 -6.99
N GLY A 131 -13.55 18.93 -7.11
CA GLY A 131 -12.96 20.05 -6.38
C GLY A 131 -13.14 21.41 -7.04
N GLU A 132 -13.54 21.44 -8.32
CA GLU A 132 -13.91 22.67 -9.05
C GLU A 132 -15.37 23.11 -8.83
N GLN A 133 -16.16 22.32 -8.08
CA GLN A 133 -17.56 22.59 -7.73
C GLN A 133 -17.68 23.32 -6.38
#